data_AF-P28364-F1
#
_entry.id   AF-P28364-F1
#
_cell.length_a   1.000
_cell.length_b   1.000
_cell.length_c   1.000
_cell.angle_alpha   90.00
_cell.angle_beta   90.00
_cell.angle_gamma   90.00
#
_symmetry.space_group_name_H-M   'P 1'
#
loop_
_entity.id
_entity.type
_entity.pdbx_description
1 polymer ?
#
loop_
_entity_poly.entity_id
_entity_poly.type
_entity_poly.pdbx_seq_one_letter_code
_entity_poly.pdbx_strand_id
1 'polypeptide(L)'
;MSRGTIYTESTMDFQKVRKIQFGLLDPKEIQAMSVVQVENEKIYDNGIPTDGGINDLRMGTMEKAMRCSTCQGDSKECPGHFGHIELAQPVFHIGFIDLVKKILKCVCFNCNKLLITDKHDKYSALKRVKDPKLKLNKVYKVCKDIKVCGKADRKSETYTEGSGQKQPRLRKTGLKIKAEFPIDEDDPSTNDNKRDLSASECLKILGRISPDDCKFLGFDMVLARPEWLIISRLPVAPPPVRPSVCMGSNIRQEDDLTHQYQQILKANNQLRKHLSTANHIINENYQLLQFYCATLIDNEQAGQMVSRHKSGGKAIKAIRARLKGKEGRLRGNLMGKRVDFSARTVITCDPTLDLDQLGVPRSIAENITIPEVVTPQNIDEMRKLVINGPNKWPGAKYIKGEGGKMIDLSYAKTTETFIDYGYVIERHLKNDDFVLFNRQPSLHKMSIMGHRVKVLPYSTFRLNLSVTAPYNADFDGS
;
A
#
# COMPACT_ATOMS: atom_id res chain seq x y z
N MET A 1 -1.40 27.66 3.25
CA MET A 1 -1.79 27.72 4.67
C MET A 1 -2.27 26.35 5.13
N SER A 2 -1.35 25.49 5.56
CA SER A 2 -1.70 24.29 6.32
C SER A 2 -2.20 24.77 7.68
N ARG A 3 -3.53 24.86 7.84
CA ARG A 3 -4.12 24.82 9.19
C ARG A 3 -3.55 23.57 9.85
N GLY A 4 -2.70 23.73 10.86
CA GLY A 4 -2.27 22.62 11.70
C GLY A 4 -3.53 21.89 12.12
N THR A 5 -3.71 20.67 11.64
CA THR A 5 -4.91 19.90 11.91
C THR A 5 -4.86 19.56 13.39
N ILE A 6 -5.76 20.13 14.17
CA ILE A 6 -5.98 19.71 15.56
C ILE A 6 -6.64 18.35 15.41
N TYR A 7 -5.88 17.28 15.66
CA TYR A 7 -6.47 15.97 15.80
C TYR A 7 -7.18 15.93 17.15
N THR A 8 -8.37 15.33 17.19
CA THR A 8 -9.01 14.99 18.46
C THR A 8 -8.06 14.17 19.32
N GLU A 9 -7.92 14.54 20.59
CA GLU A 9 -7.14 13.76 21.55
C GLU A 9 -7.68 12.33 21.62
N SER A 10 -6.76 11.36 21.55
CA SER A 10 -7.09 9.95 21.67
C SER A 10 -6.96 9.52 23.12
N THR A 11 -7.90 8.72 23.61
CA THR A 11 -7.82 8.08 24.93
C THR A 11 -6.84 6.89 24.95
N MET A 12 -6.29 6.50 23.81
CA MET A 12 -5.34 5.39 23.71
C MET A 12 -3.90 5.85 23.96
N ASP A 13 -3.15 5.07 24.73
CA ASP A 13 -1.73 5.29 24.94
C ASP A 13 -0.94 5.24 23.63
N PHE A 14 -0.04 6.19 23.47
CA PHE A 14 0.87 6.21 22.34
C PHE A 14 1.86 5.03 22.42
N GLN A 15 1.91 4.20 21.37
CA GLN A 15 2.87 3.11 21.24
C GLN A 15 3.60 3.15 19.89
N LYS A 16 4.89 2.79 19.91
CA LYS A 16 5.70 2.62 18.69
C LYS A 16 5.58 1.19 18.17
N VAL A 17 5.45 1.03 16.85
CA VAL A 17 5.41 -0.28 16.18
C VAL A 17 6.74 -1.02 16.38
N ARG A 18 6.71 -2.18 17.06
CA ARG A 18 7.92 -3.00 17.35
C ARG A 18 8.15 -4.11 16.33
N LYS A 19 7.08 -4.71 15.81
CA LYS A 19 7.12 -5.83 14.86
C LYS A 19 6.00 -5.65 13.84
N ILE A 20 6.24 -6.11 12.61
CA ILE A 20 5.25 -6.13 11.54
C ILE A 20 5.08 -7.59 11.13
N GLN A 21 3.86 -8.11 11.27
CA GLN A 21 3.52 -9.47 10.87
C GLN A 21 2.82 -9.41 9.51
N PHE A 22 3.37 -10.13 8.53
CA PHE A 22 2.71 -10.32 7.23
C PHE A 22 1.85 -11.57 7.27
N GLY A 23 0.73 -11.53 6.53
CA GLY A 23 -0.21 -12.64 6.40
C GLY A 23 -1.09 -12.45 5.16
N LEU A 24 -1.98 -13.42 4.93
CA LEU A 24 -3.06 -13.34 3.96
C LEU A 24 -4.36 -13.08 4.73
N LEU A 25 -5.24 -12.25 4.18
CA LEU A 25 -6.53 -11.97 4.81
C LEU A 25 -7.47 -13.16 4.62
N ASP A 26 -8.00 -13.70 5.72
CA ASP A 26 -9.07 -14.70 5.69
C ASP A 26 -10.35 -14.05 5.13
N PRO A 27 -11.09 -14.67 4.20
CA PRO A 27 -12.42 -14.22 3.81
C PRO A 27 -13.36 -13.88 4.98
N LYS A 28 -13.24 -14.56 6.14
CA LYS A 28 -13.99 -14.23 7.37
C LYS A 28 -13.49 -12.95 8.01
N GLU A 29 -12.19 -12.75 8.07
CA GLU A 29 -11.56 -11.51 8.58
C GLU A 29 -11.92 -10.32 7.69
N ILE A 30 -11.94 -10.49 6.36
CA ILE A 30 -12.36 -9.47 5.38
C ILE A 30 -13.81 -9.03 5.64
N GLN A 31 -14.71 -9.96 5.98
CA GLN A 31 -16.08 -9.63 6.35
C GLN A 31 -16.14 -8.95 7.71
N ALA A 32 -15.39 -9.43 8.70
CA ALA A 32 -15.40 -8.88 10.06
C ALA A 32 -14.81 -7.45 10.14
N MET A 33 -13.80 -7.15 9.34
CA MET A 33 -13.21 -5.81 9.24
C MET A 33 -14.06 -4.84 8.38
N SER A 34 -15.05 -5.37 7.66
CA SER A 34 -15.80 -4.58 6.69
C SER A 34 -16.99 -3.87 7.32
N VAL A 35 -17.14 -2.59 7.00
CA VAL A 35 -18.28 -1.76 7.46
C VAL A 35 -19.50 -1.83 6.54
N VAL A 36 -19.32 -2.30 5.30
CA VAL A 36 -20.37 -2.36 4.29
C VAL A 36 -20.09 -3.45 3.26
N GLN A 37 -21.14 -4.17 2.90
CA GLN A 37 -21.18 -5.00 1.70
C GLN A 37 -21.57 -4.12 0.50
N VAL A 38 -20.68 -4.03 -0.47
CA VAL A 38 -20.89 -3.20 -1.67
C VAL A 38 -21.65 -4.01 -2.72
N GLU A 39 -22.88 -3.60 -3.00
CA GLU A 39 -23.79 -4.27 -3.95
C GLU A 39 -24.24 -3.34 -5.08
N ASN A 40 -24.32 -2.04 -4.79
CA ASN A 40 -24.84 -1.04 -5.70
C ASN A 40 -23.76 -0.49 -6.65
N GLU A 41 -24.06 -0.52 -7.95
CA GLU A 41 -23.15 -0.07 -9.02
C GLU A 41 -23.11 1.45 -9.18
N LYS A 42 -24.21 2.12 -8.82
CA LYS A 42 -24.31 3.59 -8.80
C LYS A 42 -23.43 4.10 -7.66
N ILE A 43 -22.66 5.17 -7.92
CA ILE A 43 -21.76 5.75 -6.90
C ILE A 43 -22.49 6.84 -6.12
N TYR A 44 -23.21 7.71 -6.82
CA TYR A 44 -23.88 8.87 -6.26
C TYR A 44 -25.33 8.92 -6.70
N ASP A 45 -26.22 9.31 -5.80
CA ASP A 45 -27.59 9.71 -6.07
C ASP A 45 -27.80 11.13 -5.59
N ASN A 46 -28.19 12.04 -6.51
CA ASN A 46 -28.34 13.47 -6.22
C ASN A 46 -27.14 14.12 -5.51
N GLY A 47 -25.91 13.69 -5.86
CA GLY A 47 -24.66 14.21 -5.31
C GLY A 47 -24.21 13.56 -3.99
N ILE A 48 -25.08 12.80 -3.34
CA ILE A 48 -24.82 12.05 -2.10
C ILE A 48 -24.37 10.63 -2.48
N PRO A 49 -23.32 10.07 -1.84
CA PRO A 49 -22.95 8.69 -2.09
C PRO A 49 -24.11 7.73 -1.79
N THR A 50 -24.36 6.78 -2.67
CA THR A 50 -25.44 5.80 -2.46
C THR A 50 -25.08 4.80 -1.37
N ASP A 51 -26.05 4.46 -0.53
CA ASP A 51 -25.93 3.36 0.43
C ASP A 51 -25.64 2.04 -0.28
N GLY A 52 -24.73 1.24 0.25
CA GLY A 52 -24.27 -0.01 -0.38
C GLY A 52 -23.48 0.20 -1.68
N GLY A 53 -23.18 1.45 -2.03
CA GLY A 53 -22.37 1.80 -3.19
C GLY A 53 -20.87 1.76 -2.90
N ILE A 54 -20.07 1.98 -3.95
CA ILE A 54 -18.60 1.93 -3.82
C ILE A 54 -18.07 3.09 -2.96
N ASN A 55 -18.71 4.26 -2.94
CA ASN A 55 -18.31 5.41 -2.11
C ASN A 55 -19.19 5.59 -0.87
N ASP A 56 -19.81 4.52 -0.36
CA ASP A 56 -20.68 4.56 0.83
C ASP A 56 -20.06 5.36 1.98
N LEU A 57 -20.85 6.24 2.62
CA LEU A 57 -20.39 7.14 3.68
C LEU A 57 -19.82 6.41 4.91
N ARG A 58 -20.19 5.14 5.13
CA ARG A 58 -19.58 4.28 6.16
C ARG A 58 -18.11 3.99 5.90
N MET A 59 -17.68 3.97 4.64
CA MET A 59 -16.27 3.76 4.26
C MET A 59 -15.39 5.01 4.46
N GLY A 60 -16.00 6.14 4.80
CA GLY A 60 -15.35 7.45 4.91
C GLY A 60 -15.64 8.34 3.69
N THR A 61 -15.30 9.61 3.80
CA THR A 61 -15.57 10.61 2.75
C THR A 61 -14.39 11.55 2.56
N MET A 62 -14.21 12.00 1.31
CA MET A 62 -13.24 13.03 0.94
C MET A 62 -13.89 14.42 0.79
N GLU A 63 -15.22 14.48 0.88
CA GLU A 63 -15.98 15.73 0.75
C GLU A 63 -15.96 16.49 2.07
N LYS A 64 -15.51 17.74 2.06
CA LYS A 64 -15.39 18.58 3.28
C LYS A 64 -16.73 18.83 3.98
N ALA A 65 -17.84 18.77 3.23
CA ALA A 65 -19.18 19.01 3.76
C ALA A 65 -19.81 17.76 4.40
N MET A 66 -19.24 16.57 4.17
CA MET A 66 -19.76 15.31 4.67
C MET A 66 -18.84 14.76 5.76
N ARG A 67 -19.40 13.96 6.66
CA ARG A 67 -18.64 13.24 7.68
C ARG A 67 -18.81 11.74 7.49
N CYS A 68 -17.83 10.97 7.97
CA CYS A 68 -17.89 9.51 7.93
C CYS A 68 -19.02 9.01 8.83
N SER A 69 -19.90 8.14 8.32
CA SER A 69 -20.97 7.56 9.14
C SER A 69 -20.47 6.62 10.24
N THR A 70 -19.25 6.08 10.11
CA THR A 70 -18.66 5.11 11.06
C THR A 70 -17.92 5.80 12.21
N CYS A 71 -16.95 6.67 11.91
CA CYS A 71 -16.14 7.34 12.94
C CYS A 71 -16.50 8.81 13.19
N GLN A 72 -17.42 9.39 12.42
CA GLN A 72 -17.80 10.82 12.45
C GLN A 72 -16.66 11.81 12.16
N GLY A 73 -15.47 11.31 11.83
CA GLY A 73 -14.31 12.11 11.43
C GLY A 73 -14.51 12.78 10.06
N ASP A 74 -13.79 13.89 9.87
CA ASP A 74 -13.72 14.61 8.60
C ASP A 74 -12.74 13.94 7.60
N SER A 75 -12.53 14.57 6.44
CA SER A 75 -11.63 14.05 5.39
C SER A 75 -10.15 13.94 5.79
N LYS A 76 -9.74 14.56 6.91
CA LYS A 76 -8.35 14.56 7.39
C LYS A 76 -8.15 13.61 8.57
N GLU A 77 -9.16 13.50 9.44
CA GLU A 77 -9.14 12.65 10.64
C GLU A 77 -9.55 11.21 10.34
N CYS A 78 -10.51 11.01 9.43
CA CYS A 78 -10.96 9.66 9.08
C CYS A 78 -9.86 8.89 8.33
N PRO A 79 -9.40 7.73 8.86
CA PRO A 79 -8.44 6.89 8.14
C PRO A 79 -9.05 6.19 6.91
N GLY A 80 -10.38 6.14 6.84
CA GLY A 80 -11.14 5.32 5.91
C GLY A 80 -11.37 3.90 6.45
N HIS A 81 -12.53 3.33 6.12
CA HIS A 81 -12.95 2.00 6.58
C HIS A 81 -13.20 1.07 5.40
N PHE A 82 -12.69 -0.15 5.45
CA PHE A 82 -12.80 -1.08 4.33
C PHE A 82 -14.23 -1.57 4.12
N GLY A 83 -14.63 -1.66 2.85
CA GLY A 83 -15.81 -2.39 2.41
C GLY A 83 -15.42 -3.79 1.93
N HIS A 84 -16.39 -4.60 1.52
CA HIS A 84 -16.11 -5.84 0.79
C HIS A 84 -17.15 -6.08 -0.30
N ILE A 85 -16.73 -6.79 -1.35
CA ILE A 85 -17.60 -7.35 -2.39
C ILE A 85 -17.58 -8.86 -2.23
N GLU A 86 -18.74 -9.47 -2.06
CA GLU A 86 -18.89 -10.91 -2.08
C GLU A 86 -18.97 -11.41 -3.53
N LEU A 87 -17.96 -12.18 -3.94
CA LEU A 87 -17.90 -12.68 -5.31
C LEU A 87 -18.88 -13.84 -5.50
N ALA A 88 -19.56 -13.87 -6.64
CA ALA A 88 -20.51 -14.92 -7.01
C ALA A 88 -19.85 -16.30 -7.09
N GLN A 89 -18.59 -16.32 -7.54
CA GLN A 89 -17.71 -17.46 -7.53
C GLN A 89 -16.29 -17.01 -7.12
N PRO A 90 -15.53 -17.85 -6.41
CA PRO A 90 -14.16 -17.52 -6.02
C PRO A 90 -13.27 -17.31 -7.26
N VAL A 91 -12.29 -16.42 -7.17
CA VAL A 91 -11.35 -16.11 -8.27
C VAL A 91 -9.90 -16.29 -7.83
N PHE A 92 -9.03 -16.61 -8.78
CA PHE A 92 -7.59 -16.69 -8.49
C PHE A 92 -6.97 -15.31 -8.31
N HIS A 93 -6.18 -15.12 -7.26
CA HIS A 93 -5.34 -13.94 -7.13
C HIS A 93 -4.16 -14.01 -8.10
N ILE A 94 -4.01 -13.01 -8.97
CA ILE A 94 -2.98 -12.95 -10.03
C ILE A 94 -1.55 -13.24 -9.54
N GLY A 95 -1.19 -12.70 -8.37
CA GLY A 95 0.13 -12.90 -7.75
C GLY A 95 0.35 -14.29 -7.14
N PHE A 96 -0.71 -15.07 -6.93
CA PHE A 96 -0.65 -16.36 -6.25
C PHE A 96 -1.00 -17.56 -7.14
N ILE A 97 -1.44 -17.35 -8.40
CA ILE A 97 -1.76 -18.46 -9.34
C ILE A 97 -0.62 -19.49 -9.43
N ASP A 98 0.63 -19.03 -9.53
CA ASP A 98 1.78 -19.93 -9.62
C ASP A 98 2.08 -20.66 -8.30
N LEU A 99 1.74 -20.06 -7.17
CA LEU A 99 1.84 -20.68 -5.85
C LEU A 99 0.76 -21.75 -5.68
N VAL A 100 -0.50 -21.43 -5.99
CA VAL A 100 -1.63 -22.38 -5.99
C VAL A 100 -1.30 -23.59 -6.86
N LYS A 101 -0.81 -23.38 -8.09
CA LYS A 101 -0.37 -24.45 -8.99
C LYS A 101 0.74 -25.32 -8.38
N LYS A 102 1.68 -24.74 -7.63
CA LYS A 102 2.73 -25.52 -6.93
C LYS A 102 2.16 -26.37 -5.81
N ILE A 103 1.25 -25.82 -5.01
CA ILE A 103 0.60 -26.54 -3.90
C ILE A 103 -0.24 -27.70 -4.42
N LEU A 104 -1.04 -27.47 -5.47
CA LEU A 104 -1.84 -28.52 -6.12
C LEU A 104 -0.99 -29.66 -6.72
N LYS A 105 0.30 -29.42 -6.99
CA LYS A 105 1.25 -30.47 -7.41
C LYS A 105 1.91 -31.20 -6.23
N CYS A 106 1.77 -30.70 -5.01
CA CYS A 106 2.27 -31.34 -3.79
C CYS A 106 1.22 -32.22 -3.11
N VAL A 107 -0.06 -31.97 -3.39
CA VAL A 107 -1.20 -32.60 -2.74
C VAL A 107 -1.95 -33.47 -3.73
N CYS A 108 -2.50 -34.60 -3.27
CA CYS A 108 -3.33 -35.46 -4.09
C CYS A 108 -4.68 -34.80 -4.39
N PHE A 109 -5.08 -34.76 -5.67
CA PHE A 109 -6.37 -34.21 -6.11
C PHE A 109 -7.61 -34.88 -5.49
N ASN A 110 -7.53 -36.17 -5.15
CA ASN A 110 -8.66 -36.91 -4.61
C ASN A 110 -8.70 -36.89 -3.06
N CYS A 111 -7.66 -37.42 -2.39
CA CYS A 111 -7.65 -37.51 -0.93
C CYS A 111 -7.18 -36.24 -0.19
N ASN A 112 -6.67 -35.23 -0.89
CA ASN A 112 -6.17 -33.96 -0.31
C ASN A 112 -5.00 -34.10 0.69
N LYS A 113 -4.41 -35.30 0.80
CA LYS A 113 -3.17 -35.54 1.55
C LYS A 113 -1.95 -35.16 0.72
N LEU A 114 -0.85 -34.86 1.40
CA LEU A 114 0.45 -34.65 0.78
C LEU A 114 0.90 -35.89 -0.01
N LEU A 115 1.44 -35.71 -1.22
CA LEU A 115 1.91 -36.82 -2.05
C LEU A 115 3.17 -37.48 -1.48
N ILE A 116 3.97 -36.74 -0.72
CA ILE A 116 5.14 -37.27 -0.04
C ILE A 116 4.77 -37.67 1.39
N THR A 117 5.05 -38.92 1.75
CA THR A 117 4.86 -39.48 3.09
C THR A 117 6.20 -39.65 3.81
N ASP A 118 6.14 -39.93 5.10
CA ASP A 118 7.30 -40.28 5.95
C ASP A 118 8.15 -41.44 5.41
N LYS A 119 7.54 -42.35 4.66
CA LYS A 119 8.22 -43.48 4.00
C LYS A 119 9.14 -43.10 2.83
N HIS A 120 9.08 -41.88 2.32
CA HIS A 120 9.99 -41.45 1.25
C HIS A 120 11.35 -41.04 1.85
N ASP A 121 12.46 -41.56 1.31
CA ASP A 121 13.85 -41.24 1.73
C ASP A 121 14.13 -39.75 1.95
N LYS A 122 13.50 -38.88 1.16
CA LYS A 122 13.73 -37.43 1.21
C LYS A 122 12.89 -36.72 2.28
N TYR A 123 11.88 -37.38 2.85
CA TYR A 123 10.94 -36.77 3.80
C TYR A 123 11.64 -36.22 5.04
N SER A 124 12.51 -37.02 5.66
CA SER A 124 13.30 -36.61 6.83
C SER A 124 14.19 -35.39 6.54
N ALA A 125 14.79 -35.32 5.36
CA ALA A 125 15.60 -34.18 4.93
C ALA A 125 14.75 -32.92 4.69
N LEU A 126 13.56 -33.06 4.13
CA LEU A 126 12.62 -31.97 3.87
C LEU A 126 12.03 -31.40 5.16
N LYS A 127 11.71 -32.26 6.13
CA LYS A 127 11.20 -31.86 7.45
C LYS A 127 12.17 -30.95 8.20
N ARG A 128 13.49 -31.19 8.06
CA ARG A 128 14.57 -30.42 8.70
C ARG A 128 14.80 -29.03 8.11
N VAL A 129 14.25 -28.71 6.95
CA VAL A 129 14.41 -27.39 6.33
C VAL A 129 13.70 -26.33 7.18
N LYS A 130 14.41 -25.28 7.61
CA LYS A 130 13.82 -24.24 8.45
C LYS A 130 13.07 -23.17 7.64
N ASP A 131 13.66 -22.69 6.55
CA ASP A 131 13.06 -21.66 5.70
C ASP A 131 11.82 -22.20 4.94
N PRO A 132 10.61 -21.66 5.20
CA PRO A 132 9.37 -22.11 4.55
C PRO A 132 9.40 -22.02 3.03
N LYS A 133 10.02 -20.97 2.46
CA LYS A 133 10.07 -20.77 1.00
C LYS A 133 10.94 -21.81 0.33
N LEU A 134 12.10 -22.11 0.92
CA LEU A 134 12.98 -23.17 0.44
C LEU A 134 12.34 -24.55 0.63
N LYS A 135 11.65 -24.77 1.75
CA LYS A 135 10.93 -26.02 2.02
C LYS A 135 9.91 -26.32 0.93
N LEU A 136 8.99 -25.39 0.64
CA LEU A 136 7.98 -25.56 -0.39
C LEU A 136 8.59 -25.90 -1.77
N ASN A 137 9.66 -25.19 -2.16
CA ASN A 137 10.30 -25.44 -3.44
C ASN A 137 10.98 -26.82 -3.51
N LYS A 138 11.57 -27.31 -2.41
CA LYS A 138 12.16 -28.65 -2.35
C LYS A 138 11.08 -29.74 -2.36
N VAL A 139 10.00 -29.56 -1.59
CA VAL A 139 8.84 -30.48 -1.59
C VAL A 139 8.22 -30.55 -2.98
N TYR A 140 8.00 -29.40 -3.62
CA TYR A 140 7.50 -29.31 -4.99
C TYR A 140 8.37 -30.06 -6.01
N LYS A 141 9.71 -29.95 -5.88
CA LYS A 141 10.65 -30.67 -6.76
C LYS A 141 10.57 -32.18 -6.64
N VAL A 142 10.16 -32.71 -5.48
CA VAL A 142 9.95 -34.15 -5.29
C VAL A 142 8.56 -34.55 -5.76
N CYS A 143 7.52 -33.83 -5.30
CA CYS A 143 6.13 -34.18 -5.58
C CYS A 143 5.76 -34.09 -7.06
N LYS A 144 6.40 -33.20 -7.83
CA LYS A 144 6.16 -33.09 -9.29
C LYS A 144 6.40 -34.40 -10.05
N ASP A 145 7.26 -35.29 -9.51
CA ASP A 145 7.65 -36.54 -10.15
C ASP A 145 6.79 -37.73 -9.67
N ILE A 146 5.98 -37.53 -8.61
CA ILE A 146 5.04 -38.51 -8.07
C ILE A 146 3.75 -38.45 -8.89
N LYS A 147 3.52 -39.47 -9.72
CA LYS A 147 2.36 -39.54 -10.61
C LYS A 147 1.15 -40.24 -10.01
N VAL A 148 1.33 -41.01 -8.93
CA VAL A 148 0.28 -41.84 -8.32
C VAL A 148 0.30 -41.62 -6.81
N CYS A 149 -0.85 -41.32 -6.23
CA CYS A 149 -0.96 -41.13 -4.78
C CYS A 149 -0.72 -42.46 -4.04
N GLY A 150 0.13 -42.45 -3.01
CA GLY A 150 0.47 -43.64 -2.22
C GLY A 150 1.66 -44.43 -2.75
N LYS A 151 2.25 -44.11 -3.91
CA LYS A 151 3.55 -44.71 -4.29
C LYS A 151 4.68 -43.87 -3.72
N ALA A 152 5.39 -44.42 -2.72
CA ALA A 152 6.52 -43.74 -2.07
C ALA A 152 7.69 -43.50 -3.05
N ASP A 153 7.88 -44.43 -3.99
CA ASP A 153 8.90 -44.35 -5.06
C ASP A 153 8.41 -45.01 -6.34
N ARG A 154 9.01 -44.65 -7.49
CA ARG A 154 8.68 -45.25 -8.80
C ARG A 154 8.80 -46.78 -8.83
N LYS A 155 9.61 -47.35 -7.93
CA LYS A 155 9.90 -48.79 -7.85
C LYS A 155 9.10 -49.52 -6.76
N SER A 156 8.37 -48.79 -5.91
CA SER A 156 7.61 -49.40 -4.84
C SER A 156 6.25 -49.87 -5.38
N GLU A 157 6.04 -51.19 -5.38
CA GLU A 157 4.76 -51.82 -5.69
C GLU A 157 3.77 -51.70 -4.53
N THR A 158 4.28 -51.42 -3.33
CA THR A 158 3.47 -51.25 -2.12
C THR A 158 2.92 -49.84 -2.03
N TYR A 159 1.59 -49.75 -2.06
CA TYR A 159 0.90 -48.49 -1.79
C TYR A 159 0.98 -48.19 -0.29
N THR A 160 1.44 -46.99 0.03
CA THR A 160 1.30 -46.38 1.35
C THR A 160 -0.11 -45.81 1.50
N GLU A 161 -0.37 -45.11 2.61
CA GLU A 161 -1.63 -44.40 2.85
C GLU A 161 -1.90 -43.33 1.78
N GLY A 162 -2.52 -43.74 0.68
CA GLY A 162 -2.86 -42.89 -0.44
C GLY A 162 -4.07 -43.46 -1.20
N SER A 163 -4.70 -42.61 -2.01
CA SER A 163 -5.91 -43.01 -2.74
C SER A 163 -5.65 -43.95 -3.92
N GLY A 164 -4.38 -44.23 -4.28
CA GLY A 164 -4.02 -44.98 -5.49
C GLY A 164 -4.28 -44.23 -6.80
N GLN A 165 -4.90 -43.04 -6.75
CA GLN A 165 -5.30 -42.29 -7.92
C GLN A 165 -4.12 -41.58 -8.59
N LYS A 166 -4.11 -41.60 -9.92
CA LYS A 166 -3.11 -40.90 -10.72
C LYS A 166 -3.32 -39.37 -10.65
N GLN A 167 -2.23 -38.60 -10.67
CA GLN A 167 -2.26 -37.15 -10.53
C GLN A 167 -2.29 -36.44 -11.90
N PRO A 168 -3.08 -35.36 -12.05
CA PRO A 168 -3.13 -34.61 -13.29
C PRO A 168 -1.86 -33.78 -13.52
N ARG A 169 -1.49 -33.59 -14.78
CA ARG A 169 -0.46 -32.63 -15.17
C ARG A 169 -1.05 -31.23 -15.21
N LEU A 170 -0.61 -30.38 -14.28
CA LEU A 170 -1.07 -28.98 -14.22
C LEU A 170 -0.17 -28.04 -15.02
N ARG A 171 -0.79 -27.21 -15.86
CA ARG A 171 -0.16 -26.10 -16.60
C ARG A 171 -0.93 -24.79 -16.36
N LYS A 172 -0.22 -23.67 -16.38
CA LYS A 172 -0.85 -22.33 -16.31
C LYS A 172 -1.01 -21.81 -17.74
N THR A 173 -2.20 -21.33 -18.08
CA THR A 173 -2.46 -20.67 -19.37
C THR A 173 -3.19 -19.36 -19.08
N GLY A 174 -2.47 -18.23 -19.17
CA GLY A 174 -3.00 -16.93 -18.78
C GLY A 174 -3.40 -16.87 -17.30
N LEU A 175 -4.69 -16.59 -17.06
CA LEU A 175 -5.33 -16.54 -15.73
C LEU A 175 -5.95 -17.88 -15.29
N LYS A 176 -5.77 -18.95 -16.08
CA LYS A 176 -6.37 -20.27 -15.82
C LYS A 176 -5.30 -21.31 -15.48
N ILE A 177 -5.73 -22.35 -14.75
CA ILE A 177 -4.94 -23.56 -14.50
C ILE A 177 -5.60 -24.70 -15.28
N LYS A 178 -4.90 -25.28 -16.25
CA LYS A 178 -5.35 -26.46 -17.01
C LYS A 178 -4.83 -27.72 -16.36
N ALA A 179 -5.70 -28.72 -16.19
CA ALA A 179 -5.36 -30.05 -15.72
C ALA A 179 -5.54 -31.06 -16.85
N GLU A 180 -4.47 -31.80 -17.15
CA GLU A 180 -4.48 -32.95 -18.04
C GLU A 180 -4.48 -34.22 -17.18
N PHE A 181 -5.63 -34.88 -17.09
CA PHE A 181 -5.79 -36.13 -16.36
C PHE A 181 -5.20 -37.28 -17.19
N PRO A 182 -4.56 -38.25 -16.53
CA PRO A 182 -4.07 -39.45 -17.23
C PRO A 182 -5.26 -40.29 -17.70
N ILE A 183 -5.17 -40.78 -18.94
CA ILE A 183 -6.16 -41.68 -19.53
C ILE A 183 -5.94 -43.07 -18.90
N ASP A 184 -7.02 -43.77 -18.60
CA ASP A 184 -6.97 -45.19 -18.26
C ASP A 184 -6.99 -45.99 -19.56
N GLU A 185 -5.99 -46.86 -19.75
CA GLU A 185 -5.78 -47.60 -21.00
C GLU A 185 -6.97 -48.55 -21.31
N ASP A 186 -7.74 -48.90 -20.28
CA ASP A 186 -8.92 -49.78 -20.37
C ASP A 186 -10.21 -49.05 -20.78
N ASP A 187 -10.24 -47.71 -20.76
CA ASP A 187 -11.40 -46.91 -21.19
C ASP A 187 -11.01 -45.77 -22.15
N PRO A 188 -10.83 -46.09 -23.45
CA PRO A 188 -10.53 -45.11 -24.48
C PRO A 188 -11.69 -44.16 -24.81
N SER A 189 -12.86 -44.28 -24.15
CA SER A 189 -14.00 -43.39 -24.40
C SER A 189 -13.82 -41.97 -23.84
N THR A 190 -12.81 -41.75 -22.98
CA THR A 190 -12.53 -40.43 -22.38
C THR A 190 -11.66 -39.57 -23.31
N ASN A 191 -12.22 -39.12 -24.43
CA ASN A 191 -11.49 -38.31 -25.43
C ASN A 191 -11.04 -36.92 -24.92
N ASP A 192 -11.64 -36.38 -23.85
CA ASP A 192 -11.28 -35.08 -23.30
C ASP A 192 -10.66 -35.17 -21.91
N ASN A 193 -9.36 -35.49 -21.89
CA ASN A 193 -8.60 -35.59 -20.65
C ASN A 193 -8.09 -34.22 -20.14
N LYS A 194 -8.37 -33.13 -20.85
CA LYS A 194 -7.89 -31.77 -20.53
C LYS A 194 -9.05 -30.88 -20.14
N ARG A 195 -9.07 -30.44 -18.88
CA ARG A 195 -10.06 -29.47 -18.40
C ARG A 195 -9.43 -28.30 -17.67
N ASP A 196 -10.07 -27.15 -17.77
CA ASP A 196 -9.75 -25.97 -16.96
C ASP A 196 -10.22 -26.24 -15.51
N LEU A 197 -9.34 -26.09 -14.53
CA LEU A 197 -9.70 -26.18 -13.11
C LEU A 197 -10.38 -24.88 -12.68
N SER A 198 -11.58 -25.00 -12.11
CA SER A 198 -12.27 -23.87 -11.51
C SER A 198 -11.58 -23.45 -10.19
N ALA A 199 -11.61 -22.17 -9.87
CA ALA A 199 -11.09 -21.70 -8.58
C ALA A 199 -11.88 -22.30 -7.39
N SER A 200 -13.17 -22.61 -7.58
CA SER A 200 -13.99 -23.29 -6.58
C SER A 200 -13.51 -24.72 -6.29
N GLU A 201 -13.10 -25.48 -7.30
CA GLU A 201 -12.51 -26.81 -7.10
C GLU A 201 -11.17 -26.70 -6.38
N CYS A 202 -10.31 -25.77 -6.81
CA CYS A 202 -9.04 -25.54 -6.14
C CYS A 202 -9.23 -25.13 -4.67
N LEU A 203 -10.22 -24.28 -4.37
CA LEU A 203 -10.54 -23.86 -3.01
C LEU A 203 -10.98 -25.04 -2.14
N LYS A 204 -11.81 -25.95 -2.67
CA LYS A 204 -12.22 -27.17 -1.96
C LYS A 204 -11.04 -28.09 -1.65
N ILE A 205 -10.11 -28.25 -2.60
CA ILE A 205 -8.90 -29.07 -2.40
C ILE A 205 -8.00 -28.43 -1.34
N LEU A 206 -7.70 -27.13 -1.49
CA LEU A 206 -6.82 -26.40 -0.57
C LEU A 206 -7.37 -26.36 0.85
N GLY A 207 -8.69 -26.17 1.00
CA GLY A 207 -9.35 -26.13 2.31
C GLY A 207 -9.45 -27.49 3.03
N ARG A 208 -9.19 -28.61 2.32
CA ARG A 208 -9.17 -29.97 2.89
C ARG A 208 -7.77 -30.46 3.26
N ILE A 209 -6.73 -29.66 2.99
CA ILE A 209 -5.36 -30.00 3.40
C ILE A 209 -5.29 -30.01 4.93
N SER A 210 -4.68 -31.05 5.50
CA SER A 210 -4.55 -31.15 6.95
C SER A 210 -3.65 -30.03 7.51
N PRO A 211 -3.86 -29.57 8.76
CA PRO A 211 -3.01 -28.55 9.37
C PRO A 211 -1.52 -28.93 9.42
N ASP A 212 -1.23 -30.23 9.60
CA ASP A 212 0.14 -30.74 9.63
C ASP A 212 0.79 -30.73 8.25
N ASP A 213 0.04 -31.05 7.19
CA ASP A 213 0.50 -30.94 5.81
C ASP A 213 0.75 -29.47 5.42
N CYS A 214 -0.11 -28.54 5.84
CA CYS A 214 0.09 -27.11 5.65
C CYS A 214 1.39 -26.62 6.30
N LYS A 215 1.63 -27.00 7.57
CA LYS A 215 2.90 -26.68 8.27
C LYS A 215 4.10 -27.33 7.58
N PHE A 216 3.96 -28.55 7.07
CA PHE A 216 5.00 -29.23 6.31
C PHE A 216 5.31 -28.53 4.99
N LEU A 217 4.31 -27.96 4.32
CA LEU A 217 4.50 -27.15 3.11
C LEU A 217 5.14 -25.78 3.40
N GLY A 218 5.15 -25.35 4.67
CA GLY A 218 5.69 -24.06 5.11
C GLY A 218 4.63 -22.95 5.24
N PHE A 219 3.35 -23.31 5.33
CA PHE A 219 2.28 -22.36 5.63
C PHE A 219 2.06 -22.23 7.13
N ASP A 220 1.63 -21.04 7.53
CA ASP A 220 1.21 -20.75 8.89
C ASP A 220 -0.32 -20.89 8.97
N MET A 221 -0.80 -21.69 9.92
CA MET A 221 -2.23 -21.98 10.08
C MET A 221 -3.05 -20.79 10.56
N VAL A 222 -2.42 -19.79 11.17
CA VAL A 222 -3.07 -18.57 11.68
C VAL A 222 -2.95 -17.45 10.67
N LEU A 223 -1.80 -17.32 10.00
CA LEU A 223 -1.47 -16.13 9.22
C LEU A 223 -1.56 -16.31 7.70
N ALA A 224 -1.46 -17.53 7.17
CA ALA A 224 -1.40 -17.74 5.73
C ALA A 224 -1.87 -19.16 5.33
N ARG A 225 -3.16 -19.45 5.52
CA ARG A 225 -3.70 -20.73 5.05
C ARG A 225 -3.74 -20.81 3.51
N PRO A 226 -3.49 -21.98 2.89
CA PRO A 226 -3.44 -22.11 1.43
C PRO A 226 -4.70 -21.68 0.70
N GLU A 227 -5.88 -21.91 1.26
CA GLU A 227 -7.17 -21.54 0.66
C GLU A 227 -7.37 -20.01 0.55
N TRP A 228 -6.71 -19.21 1.39
CA TRP A 228 -6.78 -17.75 1.36
C TRP A 228 -6.04 -17.15 0.15
N LEU A 229 -5.30 -17.98 -0.62
CA LEU A 229 -4.73 -17.58 -1.90
C LEU A 229 -5.81 -17.38 -2.99
N ILE A 230 -7.02 -17.90 -2.77
CA ILE A 230 -8.17 -17.77 -3.66
C ILE A 230 -9.14 -16.76 -3.06
N ILE A 231 -9.46 -15.73 -3.83
CA ILE A 231 -10.31 -14.61 -3.37
C ILE A 231 -11.76 -15.06 -3.48
N SER A 232 -12.42 -15.22 -2.34
CA SER A 232 -13.88 -15.41 -2.29
C SER A 232 -14.61 -14.09 -1.96
N ARG A 233 -13.95 -13.23 -1.18
CA ARG A 233 -14.43 -11.88 -0.83
C ARG A 233 -13.33 -10.89 -1.14
N LEU A 234 -13.65 -9.88 -1.93
CA LEU A 234 -12.70 -8.86 -2.35
C LEU A 234 -12.82 -7.65 -1.41
N PRO A 235 -11.76 -7.26 -0.68
CA PRO A 235 -11.79 -6.04 0.12
C PRO A 235 -11.82 -4.81 -0.80
N VAL A 236 -12.70 -3.87 -0.51
CA VAL A 236 -12.81 -2.60 -1.22
C VAL A 236 -12.08 -1.54 -0.42
N ALA A 237 -11.04 -0.95 -1.02
CA ALA A 237 -10.27 0.11 -0.39
C ALA A 237 -11.18 1.34 -0.13
N PRO A 238 -11.02 2.04 1.00
CA PRO A 238 -11.82 3.22 1.32
C PRO A 238 -11.47 4.43 0.43
N PRO A 239 -12.36 5.44 0.32
CA PRO A 239 -12.14 6.63 -0.51
C PRO A 239 -10.80 7.37 -0.30
N PRO A 240 -10.20 7.47 0.91
CA PRO A 240 -8.87 8.07 1.08
C PRO A 240 -7.75 7.38 0.29
N VAL A 241 -7.88 6.09 -0.05
CA VAL A 241 -6.91 5.34 -0.87
C VAL A 241 -7.10 5.63 -2.37
N ARG A 242 -8.31 6.02 -2.76
CA ARG A 242 -8.76 6.23 -4.15
C ARG A 242 -9.54 7.55 -4.27
N PRO A 243 -8.87 8.70 -4.00
CA PRO A 243 -9.53 9.98 -3.91
C PRO A 243 -10.11 10.41 -5.26
N SER A 244 -11.33 10.95 -5.24
CA SER A 244 -11.90 11.62 -6.40
C SER A 244 -11.30 13.02 -6.58
N VAL A 245 -11.28 13.50 -7.82
CA VAL A 245 -10.91 14.88 -8.17
C VAL A 245 -12.15 15.59 -8.67
N CYS A 246 -12.55 16.66 -7.99
CA CYS A 246 -13.66 17.51 -8.39
C CYS A 246 -13.10 18.76 -9.09
N MET A 247 -13.44 18.96 -10.36
CA MET A 247 -13.14 20.18 -11.10
C MET A 247 -14.40 21.05 -11.13
N GLY A 248 -14.45 22.05 -10.26
CA GLY A 248 -15.68 22.84 -10.03
C GLY A 248 -16.73 22.07 -9.24
N SER A 249 -17.98 22.55 -9.27
CA SER A 249 -19.07 21.99 -8.44
C SER A 249 -19.61 20.65 -8.92
N ASN A 250 -19.65 20.40 -10.25
CA ASN A 250 -20.45 19.30 -10.79
C ASN A 250 -19.66 18.22 -11.55
N ILE A 251 -18.39 18.44 -11.90
CA ILE A 251 -17.60 17.45 -12.66
C ILE A 251 -16.70 16.69 -11.68
N ARG A 252 -17.11 15.46 -11.37
CA ARG A 252 -16.33 14.51 -10.57
C ARG A 252 -15.60 13.53 -11.47
N GLN A 253 -14.28 13.44 -11.29
CA GLN A 253 -13.46 12.41 -11.89
C GLN A 253 -13.02 11.44 -10.81
N GLU A 254 -13.57 10.22 -10.86
CA GLU A 254 -13.23 9.17 -9.90
C GLU A 254 -11.85 8.58 -10.19
N ASP A 255 -11.23 8.03 -9.14
CA ASP A 255 -9.95 7.34 -9.26
C ASP A 255 -10.09 6.05 -10.10
N ASP A 256 -9.00 5.71 -10.79
CA ASP A 256 -8.87 4.49 -11.60
C ASP A 256 -9.31 3.20 -10.85
N LEU A 257 -9.03 3.09 -9.54
CA LEU A 257 -9.46 1.95 -8.73
C LEU A 257 -10.98 1.93 -8.52
N THR A 258 -11.62 3.08 -8.33
CA THR A 258 -13.08 3.19 -8.20
C THR A 258 -13.76 2.67 -9.47
N HIS A 259 -13.28 3.08 -10.64
CA HIS A 259 -13.78 2.56 -11.92
C HIS A 259 -13.57 1.06 -12.07
N GLN A 260 -12.43 0.54 -11.62
CA GLN A 260 -12.17 -0.90 -11.65
C GLN A 260 -13.11 -1.67 -10.71
N TYR A 261 -13.38 -1.17 -9.50
CA TYR A 261 -14.37 -1.77 -8.60
C TYR A 261 -15.78 -1.78 -9.20
N GLN A 262 -16.19 -0.72 -9.91
CA GLN A 262 -17.47 -0.70 -10.63
C GLN A 262 -17.55 -1.81 -11.68
N GLN A 263 -16.47 -2.04 -12.43
CA GLN A 263 -16.44 -3.09 -13.46
C GLN A 263 -16.46 -4.49 -12.85
N ILE A 264 -15.78 -4.69 -11.72
CA ILE A 264 -15.85 -5.93 -10.94
C ILE A 264 -17.28 -6.17 -10.45
N LEU A 265 -17.93 -5.16 -9.87
CA LEU A 265 -19.27 -5.28 -9.36
C LEU A 265 -20.30 -5.60 -10.45
N LYS A 266 -20.20 -4.94 -11.61
CA LYS A 266 -21.01 -5.23 -12.81
C LYS A 266 -20.84 -6.66 -13.29
N ALA A 267 -19.60 -7.11 -13.47
CA ALA A 267 -19.31 -8.48 -13.89
C ALA A 267 -19.78 -9.50 -12.86
N ASN A 268 -19.68 -9.18 -11.57
CA ASN A 268 -20.14 -10.02 -10.47
C ASN A 268 -21.67 -10.16 -10.47
N ASN A 269 -22.40 -9.04 -10.61
CA ASN A 269 -23.85 -9.02 -10.68
C ASN A 269 -24.39 -9.73 -11.92
N GLN A 270 -23.72 -9.58 -13.07
CA GLN A 270 -24.02 -10.34 -14.28
C GLN A 270 -23.82 -11.84 -14.07
N LEU A 271 -22.69 -12.24 -13.46
CA LEU A 271 -22.43 -13.65 -13.15
C LEU A 271 -23.47 -14.23 -12.18
N ARG A 272 -23.89 -13.47 -11.15
CA ARG A 272 -24.98 -13.89 -10.22
C ARG A 272 -26.29 -14.15 -10.97
N LYS A 273 -26.66 -13.28 -11.93
CA LYS A 273 -27.89 -13.44 -12.73
C LYS A 273 -27.85 -14.65 -13.66
N HIS A 274 -26.68 -15.00 -14.20
CA HIS A 274 -26.52 -16.08 -15.17
C HIS A 274 -26.12 -17.44 -14.55
N LEU A 275 -26.07 -17.56 -13.23
CA LEU A 275 -25.61 -18.78 -12.55
C LEU A 275 -26.51 -20.00 -12.82
N SER A 276 -27.78 -19.78 -13.19
CA SER A 276 -28.75 -20.82 -13.59
C SER A 276 -28.83 -21.04 -15.11
N THR A 277 -28.05 -20.31 -15.90
CA THR A 277 -28.03 -20.41 -17.37
C THR A 277 -27.02 -21.49 -17.83
N ALA A 278 -26.89 -21.70 -19.14
CA ALA A 278 -25.93 -22.64 -19.72
C ALA A 278 -24.47 -22.35 -19.32
N ASN A 279 -23.68 -23.43 -19.11
CA ASN A 279 -22.30 -23.38 -18.63
C ASN A 279 -21.36 -22.49 -19.45
N HIS A 280 -21.58 -22.35 -20.77
CA HIS A 280 -20.73 -21.50 -21.61
C HIS A 280 -20.87 -20.01 -21.25
N ILE A 281 -22.09 -19.54 -20.95
CA ILE A 281 -22.38 -18.17 -20.52
C ILE A 281 -21.78 -17.91 -19.13
N ILE A 282 -21.89 -18.88 -18.22
CA ILE A 282 -21.27 -18.80 -16.89
C ILE A 282 -19.75 -18.65 -17.03
N ASN A 283 -19.12 -19.47 -17.88
CA ASN A 283 -17.67 -19.45 -18.09
C ASN A 283 -17.17 -18.15 -18.73
N GLU A 284 -17.95 -17.52 -19.61
CA GLU A 284 -17.62 -16.24 -20.21
C GLU A 284 -17.68 -15.10 -19.17
N ASN A 285 -18.78 -15.02 -18.42
CA ASN A 285 -18.94 -14.03 -17.35
C ASN A 285 -17.89 -14.22 -16.23
N TYR A 286 -17.56 -15.47 -15.88
CA TYR A 286 -16.52 -15.78 -14.92
C TYR A 286 -15.14 -15.32 -15.40
N GLN A 287 -14.80 -15.52 -16.68
CA GLN A 287 -13.54 -15.03 -17.25
C GLN A 287 -13.45 -13.50 -17.21
N LEU A 288 -14.56 -12.81 -17.45
CA LEU A 288 -14.63 -11.36 -17.33
C LEU A 288 -14.41 -10.89 -15.88
N LEU A 289 -15.04 -11.54 -14.90
CA LEU A 289 -14.83 -11.26 -13.48
C LEU A 289 -13.37 -11.51 -13.06
N GLN A 290 -12.80 -12.65 -13.46
CA GLN A 290 -11.41 -13.01 -13.20
C GLN A 290 -10.42 -12.01 -13.82
N PHE A 291 -10.73 -11.50 -15.00
CA PHE A 291 -9.94 -10.46 -15.68
C PHE A 291 -9.96 -9.13 -14.91
N TYR A 292 -11.14 -8.66 -14.49
CA TYR A 292 -11.24 -7.40 -13.73
C TYR A 292 -10.61 -7.50 -12.34
N CYS A 293 -10.76 -8.63 -11.64
CA CYS A 293 -10.07 -8.86 -10.37
C CYS A 293 -8.54 -8.91 -10.53
N ALA A 294 -8.04 -9.52 -11.62
CA ALA A 294 -6.60 -9.57 -11.90
C ALA A 294 -6.03 -8.18 -12.22
N THR A 295 -6.69 -7.42 -13.10
CA THR A 295 -6.24 -6.10 -13.55
C THR A 295 -6.34 -5.02 -12.47
N LEU A 296 -7.18 -5.21 -11.43
CA LEU A 296 -7.17 -4.36 -10.23
C LEU A 296 -5.81 -4.40 -9.50
N ILE A 297 -5.22 -5.58 -9.40
CA ILE A 297 -3.95 -5.79 -8.70
C ILE A 297 -2.78 -5.47 -9.63
N ASP A 298 -2.77 -6.04 -10.84
CA ASP A 298 -1.70 -5.87 -11.82
C ASP A 298 -2.23 -5.81 -13.26
N ASN A 299 -2.24 -4.61 -13.83
CA ASN A 299 -2.71 -4.35 -15.20
C ASN A 299 -1.59 -4.38 -16.25
N GLU A 300 -0.33 -4.60 -15.83
CA GLU A 300 0.84 -4.60 -16.72
C GLU A 300 1.42 -6.01 -16.93
N GLN A 301 0.60 -7.05 -16.70
CA GLN A 301 1.07 -8.43 -16.84
C GLN A 301 1.31 -8.78 -18.31
N ALA A 302 2.52 -9.27 -18.61
CA ALA A 302 2.89 -9.72 -19.94
C ALA A 302 1.95 -10.82 -20.46
N GLY A 303 1.47 -10.65 -21.69
CA GLY A 303 0.61 -11.62 -22.38
C GLY A 303 -0.88 -11.57 -22.00
N GLN A 304 -1.31 -10.59 -21.20
CA GLN A 304 -2.72 -10.35 -20.91
C GLN A 304 -3.19 -9.03 -21.50
N MET A 305 -4.50 -8.94 -21.74
CA MET A 305 -5.13 -7.70 -22.16
C MET A 305 -5.01 -6.65 -21.04
N VAL A 306 -4.92 -5.38 -21.43
CA VAL A 306 -4.84 -4.26 -20.48
C VAL A 306 -6.23 -3.67 -20.31
N SER A 307 -6.69 -3.53 -19.07
CA SER A 307 -7.92 -2.80 -18.75
C SER A 307 -7.72 -1.31 -19.00
N ARG A 308 -8.61 -0.72 -19.81
CA ARG A 308 -8.56 0.69 -20.23
C ARG A 308 -9.86 1.37 -19.86
N HIS A 309 -9.77 2.67 -19.63
CA HIS A 309 -10.93 3.55 -19.57
C HIS A 309 -11.70 3.50 -20.90
N LYS A 310 -13.03 3.50 -20.82
CA LYS A 310 -13.89 3.59 -22.01
C LYS A 310 -13.67 4.91 -22.77
N SER A 311 -13.45 5.99 -22.01
CA SER A 311 -13.16 7.32 -22.55
C SER A 311 -11.64 7.51 -22.66
N GLY A 312 -11.13 7.60 -23.89
CA GLY A 312 -9.72 7.95 -24.17
C GLY A 312 -8.70 6.81 -24.13
N GLY A 313 -9.12 5.57 -23.82
CA GLY A 313 -8.25 4.39 -23.94
C GLY A 313 -7.05 4.37 -22.99
N LYS A 314 -7.00 5.26 -21.99
CA LYS A 314 -5.95 5.29 -20.97
C LYS A 314 -5.98 3.99 -20.14
N ALA A 315 -4.82 3.36 -19.96
CA ALA A 315 -4.69 2.18 -19.13
C ALA A 315 -4.97 2.51 -17.65
N ILE A 316 -5.72 1.67 -16.97
CA ILE A 316 -6.07 1.83 -15.55
C ILE A 316 -4.82 1.61 -14.69
N LYS A 317 -4.54 2.53 -13.76
CA LYS A 317 -3.40 2.42 -12.84
C LYS A 317 -3.72 1.49 -11.66
N ALA A 318 -3.36 0.22 -11.82
CA ALA A 318 -3.51 -0.84 -10.82
C ALA A 318 -2.71 -0.62 -9.53
N ILE A 319 -3.04 -1.39 -8.48
CA ILE A 319 -2.38 -1.30 -7.16
C ILE A 319 -0.87 -1.53 -7.27
N ARG A 320 -0.42 -2.55 -8.01
CA ARG A 320 1.01 -2.83 -8.20
C ARG A 320 1.75 -1.66 -8.85
N ALA A 321 1.14 -0.99 -9.83
CA ALA A 321 1.72 0.17 -10.51
C ALA A 321 1.84 1.41 -9.59
N ARG A 322 0.99 1.52 -8.56
CA ARG A 322 1.10 2.58 -7.53
C ARG A 322 2.26 2.32 -6.56
N LEU A 323 2.61 1.06 -6.31
CA LEU A 323 3.66 0.69 -5.36
C LEU A 323 5.06 0.70 -5.97
N LYS A 324 5.20 0.20 -7.21
CA LYS A 324 6.50 0.06 -7.90
C LYS A 324 6.94 1.36 -8.60
N GLY A 325 8.23 1.46 -8.91
CA GLY A 325 8.81 2.53 -9.74
C GLY A 325 9.41 3.70 -8.94
N LYS A 326 10.01 4.66 -9.66
CA LYS A 326 10.67 5.85 -9.08
C LYS A 326 9.66 6.78 -8.38
N GLU A 327 8.50 6.96 -9.01
CA GLU A 327 7.36 7.73 -8.47
C GLU A 327 6.36 6.85 -7.71
N GLY A 328 6.66 5.57 -7.52
CA GLY A 328 5.83 4.67 -6.72
C GLY A 328 5.86 5.04 -5.25
N ARG A 329 4.84 4.63 -4.49
CA ARG A 329 4.70 4.98 -3.06
C ARG A 329 5.92 4.58 -2.22
N LEU A 330 6.54 3.42 -2.50
CA LEU A 330 7.71 2.96 -1.73
C LEU A 330 8.90 3.92 -1.87
N ARG A 331 9.30 4.26 -3.10
CA ARG A 331 10.48 5.11 -3.33
C ARG A 331 10.18 6.60 -3.24
N GLY A 332 9.07 7.04 -3.81
CA GLY A 332 8.71 8.46 -3.95
C GLY A 332 7.95 9.06 -2.77
N ASN A 333 7.38 8.23 -1.88
CA ASN A 333 6.63 8.72 -0.72
C ASN A 333 7.11 8.17 0.61
N LEU A 334 7.80 7.03 0.67
CA LEU A 334 8.29 6.49 1.94
C LEU A 334 9.79 6.72 2.12
N MET A 335 10.61 6.43 1.11
CA MET A 335 12.06 6.60 1.17
C MET A 335 12.51 8.04 0.90
N GLY A 336 11.91 8.72 -0.07
CA GLY A 336 12.10 10.15 -0.33
C GLY A 336 10.77 10.86 -0.16
N LYS A 337 10.76 11.98 0.56
CA LYS A 337 9.58 12.83 0.74
C LYS A 337 9.96 14.27 0.45
N ARG A 338 8.99 15.06 -0.01
CA ARG A 338 9.10 16.51 0.10
C ARG A 338 8.95 16.88 1.56
N VAL A 339 9.80 17.79 2.02
CA VAL A 339 9.83 18.22 3.42
C VAL A 339 9.53 19.71 3.50
N ASP A 340 8.77 20.09 4.53
CA ASP A 340 8.58 21.48 4.91
C ASP A 340 9.85 22.01 5.61
N PHE A 341 9.90 23.31 5.91
CA PHE A 341 11.03 23.97 6.59
C PHE A 341 12.39 23.81 5.88
N SER A 342 12.38 23.84 4.54
CA SER A 342 13.59 23.77 3.71
C SER A 342 13.60 24.89 2.67
N ALA A 343 14.80 25.32 2.25
CA ALA A 343 14.99 26.28 1.18
C ALA A 343 16.15 25.87 0.26
N ARG A 344 16.13 26.41 -0.95
CA ARG A 344 17.16 26.19 -1.98
C ARG A 344 17.40 27.50 -2.72
N THR A 345 18.66 27.87 -2.86
CA THR A 345 19.12 28.98 -3.73
C THR A 345 20.54 28.70 -4.18
N VAL A 346 21.05 29.51 -5.11
CA VAL A 346 22.41 29.45 -5.65
C VAL A 346 23.43 29.72 -4.55
N ILE A 347 24.57 29.03 -4.59
CA ILE A 347 25.70 29.28 -3.67
C ILE A 347 26.70 30.32 -4.20
N THR A 348 27.36 31.04 -3.30
CA THR A 348 28.42 32.01 -3.59
C THR A 348 29.53 31.88 -2.53
N CYS A 349 30.77 32.20 -2.89
CA CYS A 349 31.86 32.23 -1.92
C CYS A 349 31.78 33.47 -1.03
N ASP A 350 32.11 33.31 0.24
CA ASP A 350 32.34 34.45 1.14
C ASP A 350 33.51 34.13 2.07
N PRO A 351 34.69 34.76 1.85
CA PRO A 351 35.88 34.51 2.67
C PRO A 351 35.78 35.08 4.08
N THR A 352 34.75 35.89 4.38
CA THR A 352 34.54 36.52 5.70
C THR A 352 33.71 35.67 6.66
N LEU A 353 33.18 34.54 6.18
CA LEU A 353 32.44 33.58 7.00
C LEU A 353 33.37 32.60 7.69
N ASP A 354 33.04 32.26 8.94
CA ASP A 354 33.69 31.15 9.63
C ASP A 354 33.42 29.82 8.90
N LEU A 355 34.26 28.81 9.14
CA LEU A 355 34.13 27.49 8.49
C LEU A 355 32.77 26.85 8.73
N ASP A 356 32.18 27.10 9.90
CA ASP A 356 30.91 26.56 10.34
C ASP A 356 29.72 27.52 10.07
N GLN A 357 29.94 28.67 9.42
CA GLN A 357 28.88 29.63 9.10
C GLN A 357 28.32 29.45 7.69
N LEU A 358 27.00 29.54 7.59
CA LEU A 358 26.26 29.63 6.33
C LEU A 358 25.60 31.01 6.25
N GLY A 359 25.96 31.78 5.23
CA GLY A 359 25.26 33.01 4.89
C GLY A 359 23.87 32.70 4.33
N VAL A 360 22.82 33.12 5.04
CA VAL A 360 21.42 32.92 4.63
C VAL A 360 20.80 34.27 4.24
N PRO A 361 20.20 34.38 3.04
CA PRO A 361 19.42 35.54 2.62
C PRO A 361 18.33 35.93 3.62
N ARG A 362 18.14 37.24 3.85
CA ARG A 362 17.01 37.75 4.66
C ARG A 362 15.65 37.21 4.21
N SER A 363 15.41 37.11 2.91
CA SER A 363 14.15 36.59 2.36
C SER A 363 13.87 35.14 2.75
N ILE A 364 14.92 34.31 2.91
CA ILE A 364 14.80 32.93 3.38
C ILE A 364 14.66 32.91 4.89
N ALA A 365 15.42 33.74 5.61
CA ALA A 365 15.38 33.82 7.08
C ALA A 365 14.01 34.30 7.62
N GLU A 366 13.34 35.20 6.90
CA GLU A 366 11.98 35.67 7.20
C GLU A 366 10.89 34.63 6.88
N ASN A 367 11.20 33.61 6.08
CA ASN A 367 10.24 32.59 5.70
C ASN A 367 10.35 31.30 6.51
N ILE A 368 11.58 30.81 6.74
CA ILE A 368 11.83 29.64 7.56
C ILE A 368 11.61 30.00 9.03
N THR A 369 10.75 29.24 9.70
CA THR A 369 10.46 29.42 11.12
C THR A 369 11.01 28.29 11.97
N ILE A 370 11.35 28.63 13.22
CA ILE A 370 11.69 27.67 14.27
C ILE A 370 10.64 27.81 15.37
N PRO A 371 9.96 26.72 15.77
CA PRO A 371 9.03 26.75 16.89
C PRO A 371 9.80 26.79 18.22
N GLU A 372 9.68 27.89 18.94
CA GLU A 372 10.30 28.09 20.26
C GLU A 372 9.22 28.19 21.34
N VAL A 373 9.39 27.43 22.42
CA VAL A 373 8.46 27.46 23.57
C VAL A 373 8.76 28.69 24.42
N VAL A 374 7.72 29.42 24.81
CA VAL A 374 7.82 30.56 25.71
C VAL A 374 8.12 30.04 27.11
N THR A 375 9.26 30.47 27.63
CA THR A 375 9.76 30.19 28.97
C THR A 375 9.96 31.51 29.72
N PRO A 376 10.11 31.49 31.05
CA PRO A 376 10.46 32.69 31.82
C PRO A 376 11.74 33.38 31.35
N GLN A 377 12.65 32.66 30.67
CA GLN A 377 13.94 33.19 30.24
C GLN A 377 13.88 33.93 28.89
N ASN A 378 13.01 33.50 27.96
CA ASN A 378 12.94 34.07 26.61
C ASN A 378 11.72 34.96 26.39
N ILE A 379 10.82 35.11 27.37
CA ILE A 379 9.55 35.85 27.22
C ILE A 379 9.74 37.27 26.68
N ASP A 380 10.76 38.00 27.14
CA ASP A 380 11.03 39.37 26.69
C ASP A 380 11.56 39.42 25.25
N GLU A 381 12.39 38.45 24.85
CA GLU A 381 12.85 38.31 23.46
C GLU A 381 11.66 37.96 22.55
N MET A 382 10.86 36.98 22.96
CA MET A 382 9.67 36.53 22.25
C MET A 382 8.65 37.65 22.04
N ARG A 383 8.39 38.47 23.08
CA ARG A 383 7.53 39.66 22.95
C ARG A 383 8.06 40.63 21.90
N LYS A 384 9.37 40.91 21.89
CA LYS A 384 9.98 41.79 20.87
C LYS A 384 9.82 41.23 19.46
N LEU A 385 10.00 39.91 19.26
CA LEU A 385 9.84 39.26 17.95
C LEU A 385 8.40 39.32 17.45
N VAL A 386 7.43 39.08 18.34
CA VAL A 386 6.00 39.20 18.02
C VAL A 386 5.63 40.64 17.67
N ILE A 387 6.17 41.63 18.40
CA ILE A 387 5.98 43.06 18.12
C ILE A 387 6.55 43.46 16.74
N ASN A 388 7.69 42.88 16.34
CA ASN A 388 8.23 43.13 14.99
C ASN A 388 7.36 42.50 13.89
N GLY A 389 6.64 41.41 14.19
CA GLY A 389 5.75 40.72 13.27
C GLY A 389 6.48 39.97 12.14
N PRO A 390 5.75 39.54 11.09
CA PRO A 390 6.31 38.66 10.05
C PRO A 390 7.13 39.40 8.98
N ASN A 391 7.03 40.73 8.88
CA ASN A 391 7.63 41.51 7.79
C ASN A 391 8.96 42.18 8.15
N LYS A 392 9.43 42.04 9.39
CA LYS A 392 10.67 42.66 9.87
C LYS A 392 11.55 41.62 10.53
N TRP A 393 12.75 41.41 10.00
CA TRP A 393 13.76 40.57 10.65
C TRP A 393 14.54 41.34 11.72
N PRO A 394 14.75 40.77 12.93
CA PRO A 394 14.21 39.50 13.43
C PRO A 394 12.74 39.65 13.91
N GLY A 395 11.90 38.66 13.60
CA GLY A 395 10.46 38.69 13.86
C GLY A 395 9.85 37.29 14.03
N ALA A 396 8.53 37.18 13.92
CA ALA A 396 7.80 35.91 14.03
C ALA A 396 6.56 35.87 13.12
N LYS A 397 6.14 34.65 12.74
CA LYS A 397 5.00 34.45 11.82
C LYS A 397 3.74 33.93 12.51
N TYR A 398 3.89 32.98 13.42
CA TYR A 398 2.75 32.32 14.06
C TYR A 398 2.93 32.20 15.58
N ILE A 399 1.82 32.22 16.30
CA ILE A 399 1.75 31.89 17.72
C ILE A 399 0.79 30.71 17.88
N LYS A 400 1.20 29.66 18.58
CA LYS A 400 0.34 28.55 18.99
C LYS A 400 0.08 28.68 20.47
N GLY A 401 -1.16 29.00 20.82
CA GLY A 401 -1.60 29.10 22.21
C GLY A 401 -2.04 27.75 22.78
N GLU A 402 -2.59 27.79 23.99
CA GLU A 402 -3.26 26.65 24.61
C GLU A 402 -4.44 26.16 23.73
N GLY A 403 -4.59 24.84 23.65
CA GLY A 403 -5.58 24.19 22.75
C GLY A 403 -5.17 24.13 21.27
N GLY A 404 -3.93 24.50 20.92
CA GLY A 404 -3.38 24.33 19.57
C GLY A 404 -3.90 25.34 18.54
N LYS A 405 -4.62 26.38 18.96
CA LYS A 405 -5.07 27.46 18.08
C LYS A 405 -3.85 28.22 17.57
N MET A 406 -3.68 28.22 16.25
CA MET A 406 -2.61 28.96 15.57
C MET A 406 -3.11 30.36 15.18
N ILE A 407 -2.44 31.39 15.70
CA ILE A 407 -2.66 32.80 15.38
C ILE A 407 -1.62 33.20 14.35
N ASP A 408 -2.07 33.73 13.22
CA ASP A 408 -1.21 34.26 12.15
C ASP A 408 -0.96 35.76 12.39
N LEU A 409 0.30 36.13 12.58
CA LEU A 409 0.72 37.50 12.88
C LEU A 409 0.62 38.45 11.68
N SER A 410 0.34 37.94 10.48
CA SER A 410 0.07 38.80 9.31
C SER A 410 -1.32 39.45 9.37
N TYR A 411 -2.26 38.86 10.11
CA TYR A 411 -3.63 39.36 10.26
C TYR A 411 -3.94 39.83 11.68
N ALA A 412 -3.15 39.44 12.68
CA ALA A 412 -3.34 39.87 14.07
C ALA A 412 -2.83 41.30 14.28
N LYS A 413 -3.60 42.12 15.00
CA LYS A 413 -3.13 43.44 15.45
C LYS A 413 -2.07 43.23 16.53
N THR A 414 -0.83 43.54 16.18
CA THR A 414 0.39 43.32 16.97
C THR A 414 0.30 43.77 18.43
N THR A 415 -0.42 44.85 18.71
CA THR A 415 -0.50 45.50 20.03
C THR A 415 -1.34 44.75 21.06
N GLU A 416 -2.13 43.74 20.68
CA GLU A 416 -3.08 43.06 21.57
C GLU A 416 -2.72 41.58 21.81
N THR A 417 -1.62 41.10 21.23
CA THR A 417 -1.27 39.67 21.28
C THR A 417 -0.67 39.30 22.64
N PHE A 418 -1.50 38.74 23.52
CA PHE A 418 -1.04 38.17 24.78
C PHE A 418 -0.19 36.92 24.52
N ILE A 419 0.96 36.85 25.18
CA ILE A 419 1.87 35.70 25.15
C ILE A 419 1.97 35.19 26.58
N ASP A 420 1.66 33.91 26.78
CA ASP A 420 1.79 33.24 28.07
C ASP A 420 2.89 32.17 28.04
N TYR A 421 3.28 31.71 29.23
CA TYR A 421 4.22 30.60 29.36
C TYR A 421 3.65 29.32 28.74
N GLY A 422 4.50 28.55 28.07
CA GLY A 422 4.10 27.33 27.37
C GLY A 422 3.55 27.54 25.96
N TYR A 423 3.27 28.78 25.54
CA TYR A 423 2.91 29.07 24.15
C TYR A 423 4.09 28.75 23.22
N VAL A 424 3.83 28.40 21.97
CA VAL A 424 4.87 28.14 20.97
C VAL A 424 4.88 29.23 19.92
N ILE A 425 5.98 29.95 19.80
CA ILE A 425 6.15 31.03 18.82
C ILE A 425 7.01 30.52 17.68
N GLU A 426 6.50 30.65 16.46
CA GLU A 426 7.26 30.36 15.24
C GLU A 426 8.03 31.61 14.81
N ARG A 427 9.22 31.79 15.40
CA ARG A 427 10.12 32.90 15.09
C ARG A 427 10.87 32.69 13.78
N HIS A 428 11.33 33.79 13.19
CA HIS A 428 12.26 33.76 12.05
C HIS A 428 13.58 33.10 12.43
N LEU A 429 14.30 32.60 11.42
CA LEU A 429 15.67 32.13 11.56
C LEU A 429 16.58 33.30 11.97
N LYS A 430 17.36 33.14 13.05
CA LYS A 430 18.26 34.17 13.58
C LYS A 430 19.73 33.76 13.40
N ASN A 431 20.64 34.70 13.66
CA ASN A 431 22.07 34.39 13.67
C ASN A 431 22.37 33.31 14.72
N ASP A 432 23.32 32.44 14.42
CA ASP A 432 23.77 31.32 15.25
C ASP A 432 22.75 30.17 15.44
N ASP A 433 21.61 30.18 14.75
CA ASP A 433 20.77 28.99 14.64
C ASP A 433 21.48 27.88 13.85
N PHE A 434 21.28 26.62 14.24
CA PHE A 434 21.87 25.48 13.53
C PHE A 434 20.95 24.98 12.41
N VAL A 435 21.49 24.85 11.20
CA VAL A 435 20.79 24.32 10.04
C VAL A 435 21.58 23.20 9.39
N LEU A 436 20.88 22.26 8.78
CA LEU A 436 21.50 21.27 7.89
C LEU A 436 21.62 21.86 6.49
N PHE A 437 22.84 21.88 5.96
CA PHE A 437 23.10 22.27 4.59
C PHE A 437 23.60 21.07 3.79
N ASN A 438 22.99 20.85 2.62
CA ASN A 438 23.29 19.73 1.76
C ASN A 438 23.51 20.13 0.29
N ARG A 439 24.37 19.39 -0.40
CA ARG A 439 24.46 19.40 -1.86
C ARG A 439 24.07 18.06 -2.43
N GLN A 440 23.21 18.08 -3.45
CA GLN A 440 22.82 16.89 -4.21
C GLN A 440 23.79 16.71 -5.39
N PRO A 441 24.23 15.48 -5.72
CA PRO A 441 23.93 14.21 -5.06
C PRO A 441 24.74 14.01 -3.76
N SER A 442 24.09 13.51 -2.71
CA SER A 442 24.74 13.28 -1.41
C SER A 442 25.34 11.86 -1.36
N LEU A 443 26.61 11.73 -1.76
CA LEU A 443 27.33 10.45 -1.81
C LEU A 443 28.20 10.20 -0.57
N HIS A 444 28.58 11.26 0.13
CA HIS A 444 29.42 11.18 1.32
C HIS A 444 28.66 11.68 2.55
N LYS A 445 29.07 11.24 3.74
CA LYS A 445 28.51 11.78 4.99
C LYS A 445 28.67 13.31 5.08
N MET A 446 29.77 13.84 4.52
CA MET A 446 30.06 15.28 4.48
C MET A 446 29.23 16.05 3.44
N SER A 447 28.45 15.38 2.58
CA SER A 447 27.52 16.07 1.68
C SER A 447 26.31 16.66 2.40
N ILE A 448 26.16 16.36 3.70
CA ILE A 448 25.19 16.96 4.63
C ILE A 448 25.95 17.33 5.91
N MET A 449 26.09 18.62 6.20
CA MET A 449 26.76 19.09 7.42
C MET A 449 25.91 20.16 8.10
N GLY A 450 26.10 20.29 9.42
CA GLY A 450 25.48 21.35 10.21
C GLY A 450 26.28 22.65 10.10
N HIS A 451 25.59 23.78 9.95
CA HIS A 451 26.16 25.13 9.92
C HIS A 451 25.37 26.05 10.85
N ARG A 452 26.06 27.04 11.42
CA ARG A 452 25.46 28.19 12.09
C ARG A 452 25.01 29.21 11.06
N VAL A 453 23.80 29.73 11.24
CA VAL A 453 23.24 30.72 10.34
C VAL A 453 23.89 32.08 10.56
N LYS A 454 24.22 32.77 9.47
CA LYS A 454 24.50 34.20 9.48
C LYS A 454 23.61 34.88 8.46
N VAL A 455 22.67 35.69 8.92
CA VAL A 455 21.71 36.35 8.05
C VAL A 455 22.40 37.51 7.35
N LEU A 456 22.41 37.47 6.02
CA LEU A 456 23.10 38.43 5.15
C LEU A 456 22.13 39.04 4.13
N PRO A 457 22.45 40.24 3.60
CA PRO A 457 21.73 40.79 2.46
C PRO A 457 21.91 39.91 1.20
N TYR A 458 21.19 40.25 0.13
CA TYR A 458 21.17 39.53 -1.15
C TYR A 458 20.45 38.16 -1.09
N SER A 459 20.51 37.39 -2.17
CA SER A 459 19.62 36.22 -2.40
C SER A 459 20.35 34.88 -2.55
N THR A 460 21.67 34.82 -2.36
CA THR A 460 22.47 33.59 -2.47
C THR A 460 22.87 33.04 -1.12
N PHE A 461 23.03 31.72 -1.04
CA PHE A 461 23.68 31.09 0.11
C PHE A 461 25.18 31.36 0.04
N ARG A 462 25.79 31.75 1.15
CA ARG A 462 27.23 32.02 1.19
C ARG A 462 27.95 31.03 2.06
N LEU A 463 29.08 30.53 1.57
CA LEU A 463 29.87 29.50 2.23
C LEU A 463 31.33 29.90 2.27
N ASN A 464 32.03 29.48 3.33
CA ASN A 464 33.48 29.55 3.38
C ASN A 464 34.10 28.63 2.30
N LEU A 465 35.14 29.13 1.62
CA LEU A 465 35.82 28.43 0.53
C LEU A 465 36.35 27.04 0.91
N SER A 466 36.79 26.82 2.15
CA SER A 466 37.31 25.53 2.61
C SER A 466 36.24 24.44 2.70
N VAL A 467 34.95 24.80 2.72
CA VAL A 467 33.82 23.86 2.78
C VAL A 467 33.39 23.38 1.37
N THR A 468 33.92 23.98 0.29
CA THR A 468 33.58 23.58 -1.09
C THR A 468 33.98 22.14 -1.40
N ALA A 469 35.16 21.71 -0.95
CA ALA A 469 35.70 20.36 -1.18
C ALA A 469 34.78 19.23 -0.65
N PRO A 470 34.32 19.23 0.62
CA PRO A 470 33.41 18.19 1.11
C PRO A 470 32.04 18.17 0.42
N TYR A 471 31.55 19.31 -0.08
CA TYR A 471 30.32 19.36 -0.88
C TYR A 471 30.54 19.04 -2.37
N ASN A 472 31.79 18.94 -2.81
CA ASN A 472 32.19 18.89 -4.21
C ASN A 472 31.54 20.01 -5.04
N ALA A 473 31.45 21.21 -4.45
CA ALA A 473 30.70 22.35 -4.96
C ALA A 473 31.62 23.39 -5.59
N ASP A 474 31.13 24.00 -6.66
CA ASP A 474 31.67 25.16 -7.36
C ASP A 474 30.64 26.30 -7.33
N PHE A 475 31.00 27.47 -7.89
CA PHE A 475 30.14 28.67 -7.87
C PHE A 475 29.67 29.06 -9.27
N ASP A 476 29.49 28.07 -10.16
CA ASP A 476 29.07 28.24 -11.56
C ASP A 476 27.54 28.27 -11.76
N GLY A 477 26.78 28.28 -10.66
CA GLY A 477 25.32 28.18 -10.65
C GLY A 477 24.76 27.03 -9.79
N SER A 478 25.65 26.28 -9.10
CA SER A 478 25.34 25.24 -8.11
C SER A 478 24.29 25.63 -7.05
#